data_AF-A0A355T6H6-F1
#
_entry.id   AF-A0A355T6H6-F1
#
_cell.length_a   1.000
_cell.length_b   1.000
_cell.length_c   1.000
_cell.angle_alpha   90.00
_cell.angle_beta   90.00
_cell.angle_gamma   90.00
#
_symmetry.space_group_name_H-M   'P 1'
#
loop_
_entity.id
_entity.type
_entity.pdbx_description
1 polymer ?
#
loop_
_entity_poly.entity_id
_entity_poly.type
_entity_poly.pdbx_seq_one_letter_code
_entity_poly.pdbx_strand_id
1 'polypeptide(L)'
;MISKGVEFFGLSVWKMVVGAGVAMGMIGASLGTAAAAPAQPWRITQETWTETDERGYSEFVAAIGAADCSNVDDCLESPANPYRHRHGYMRFRADCADFPYLFRAYYAWMNGLPFAYQNGILPQSGWTRDIRYTRSGNRVVSRKSVPATQNGINANSIFVDLRSAISTGSYRHHATANDQTYFTDMYSPVIDRDSIRPGTIVYDVNGHVVLVWRVEDDGRVLTLSAHPDNSVSRSFYGRNFLRTHPRQGTGFKEWRPIRLVGATRLADGTLVGGHIEATPNQAIQNYSLMQYVGTDTTETSKRALDQWRQASFARNGETLDYYHYVRAVMARGNLVMEPVREIRSSMRSLCNDVRARKQAVDAAILNGIDKVNAPGKLPQNIYGTFGYWEFYSTPSRDA
;
A
#
# COMPACT_ATOMS: atom_id res chain seq x y z
N MET A 1 39.52 15.52 53.49
CA MET A 1 40.46 16.11 54.47
C MET A 1 41.40 17.00 53.67
N ILE A 2 41.04 18.27 53.41
CA ILE A 2 41.30 19.49 54.19
C ILE A 2 42.78 19.82 54.35
N SER A 3 43.09 21.11 54.10
CA SER A 3 44.26 21.92 54.51
C SER A 3 45.34 22.08 53.45
N LYS A 4 45.86 23.25 53.06
CA LYS A 4 45.77 24.71 53.37
C LYS A 4 46.53 25.37 52.18
N GLY A 5 46.18 26.52 51.60
CA GLY A 5 46.14 27.87 52.18
C GLY A 5 47.54 28.51 52.22
N VAL A 6 47.77 29.59 51.44
CA VAL A 6 48.40 30.89 51.81
C VAL A 6 48.92 31.66 50.57
N GLU A 7 48.47 32.91 50.46
CA GLU A 7 48.87 33.98 49.53
C GLU A 7 50.26 34.57 49.85
N PHE A 8 50.86 35.37 48.96
CA PHE A 8 51.34 36.75 49.24
C PHE A 8 51.90 37.44 47.96
N PHE A 9 51.39 38.66 47.69
CA PHE A 9 51.99 39.89 47.10
C PHE A 9 53.06 39.79 45.98
N GLY A 10 53.05 40.51 44.87
CA GLY A 10 52.48 41.82 44.50
C GLY A 10 53.57 42.63 43.78
N LEU A 11 53.27 43.36 42.68
CA LEU A 11 54.02 44.55 42.20
C LEU A 11 53.43 45.19 40.92
N SER A 12 53.09 46.48 41.04
CA SER A 12 53.23 47.60 40.07
C SER A 12 52.51 47.52 38.70
N VAL A 13 51.35 48.17 38.52
CA VAL A 13 51.12 49.60 38.15
C VAL A 13 51.52 50.00 36.71
N TRP A 14 50.45 50.27 35.93
CA TRP A 14 50.25 51.20 34.80
C TRP A 14 51.26 51.30 33.64
N LYS A 15 50.73 51.11 32.42
CA LYS A 15 50.57 52.21 31.44
C LYS A 15 49.54 51.85 30.36
N MET A 16 48.50 52.68 30.26
CA MET A 16 47.58 52.75 29.12
C MET A 16 48.35 53.17 27.86
N VAL A 17 48.13 52.47 26.76
CA VAL A 17 48.24 53.03 25.41
C VAL A 17 47.02 52.55 24.62
N VAL A 18 46.14 53.51 24.30
CA VAL A 18 45.02 53.37 23.37
C VAL A 18 45.57 53.58 21.96
N GLY A 19 45.28 52.67 21.03
CA GLY A 19 45.71 52.79 19.63
C GLY A 19 44.94 51.86 18.69
N ALA A 20 43.79 52.34 18.23
CA ALA A 20 43.08 52.01 16.98
C ALA A 20 43.13 50.56 16.45
N GLY A 21 42.17 49.73 16.88
CA GLY A 21 41.83 48.46 16.21
C GLY A 21 40.83 48.69 15.08
N VAL A 22 41.20 48.26 13.88
CA VAL A 22 40.35 48.15 12.69
C VAL A 22 39.12 47.30 13.03
N ALA A 23 37.92 47.88 12.85
CA ALA A 23 36.66 47.18 13.03
C ALA A 23 36.46 46.16 11.88
N MET A 24 36.90 44.93 12.11
CA MET A 24 36.50 43.78 11.30
C MET A 24 35.05 43.46 11.65
N GLY A 25 34.11 43.91 10.83
CA GLY A 25 32.69 43.57 10.98
C GLY A 25 32.50 42.06 10.83
N MET A 26 32.41 41.34 11.95
CA MET A 26 31.93 39.97 11.95
C MET A 26 30.44 39.98 11.64
N ILE A 27 30.09 39.81 10.36
CA ILE A 27 28.77 39.32 9.96
C ILE A 27 28.69 37.90 10.51
N GLY A 28 28.16 37.77 11.73
CA GLY A 28 27.74 36.49 12.26
C GLY A 28 26.59 35.99 11.39
N ALA A 29 26.91 35.19 10.37
CA ALA A 29 25.92 34.36 9.72
C ALA A 29 25.47 33.35 10.78
N SER A 30 24.39 33.67 11.47
CA SER A 30 23.61 32.70 12.23
C SER A 30 23.13 31.66 11.23
N LEU A 31 23.90 30.56 11.11
CA LEU A 31 23.42 29.31 10.55
C LEU A 31 22.35 28.79 11.51
N GLY A 32 21.16 29.36 11.42
CA GLY A 32 19.98 28.76 11.99
C GLY A 32 19.85 27.40 11.33
N THR A 33 20.00 26.33 12.11
CA THR A 33 19.52 25.03 11.72
C THR A 33 18.04 25.21 11.43
N ALA A 34 17.67 25.24 10.14
CA ALA A 34 16.28 25.22 9.75
C ALA A 34 15.70 23.89 10.27
N ALA A 35 15.04 23.94 11.43
CA ALA A 35 14.25 22.81 11.91
C ALA A 35 13.25 22.49 10.80
N ALA A 36 13.28 21.26 10.28
CA ALA A 36 12.37 20.93 9.18
C ALA A 36 10.93 21.00 9.70
N ALA A 37 10.03 21.44 8.83
CA ALA A 37 8.65 21.69 9.18
C ALA A 37 7.97 20.40 9.70
N PRO A 38 7.11 20.50 10.72
CA PRO A 38 6.29 19.37 11.16
C PRO A 38 5.36 18.91 10.03
N ALA A 39 4.92 17.64 10.11
CA ALA A 39 3.94 17.09 9.19
C ALA A 39 2.67 17.93 9.15
N GLN A 40 2.15 18.19 7.95
CA GLN A 40 0.92 18.97 7.79
C GLN A 40 -0.30 18.20 8.32
N PRO A 41 -1.26 18.84 9.02
CA PRO A 41 -2.47 18.14 9.45
C PRO A 41 -3.28 17.64 8.25
N TRP A 42 -3.94 16.49 8.39
CA TRP A 42 -4.88 16.01 7.39
C TRP A 42 -6.19 16.78 7.50
N ARG A 43 -6.38 17.75 6.60
CA ARG A 43 -7.60 18.52 6.44
C ARG A 43 -8.37 18.01 5.23
N ILE A 44 -9.66 17.71 5.39
CA ILE A 44 -10.52 17.34 4.27
C ILE A 44 -11.07 18.63 3.65
N THR A 45 -10.85 18.82 2.36
CA THR A 45 -11.34 19.98 1.59
C THR A 45 -12.28 19.55 0.45
N GLN A 46 -12.32 18.25 0.16
CA GLN A 46 -13.13 17.68 -0.91
C GLN A 46 -14.14 16.68 -0.35
N GLU A 47 -15.33 16.63 -0.95
CA GLU A 47 -16.38 15.68 -0.54
C GLU A 47 -16.21 14.30 -1.18
N THR A 48 -15.53 14.22 -2.33
CA THR A 48 -15.38 12.97 -3.09
C THR A 48 -14.02 12.93 -3.78
N TRP A 49 -13.66 11.74 -4.27
CA TRP A 49 -12.54 11.57 -5.18
C TRP A 49 -13.05 11.83 -6.60
N THR A 50 -12.49 12.83 -7.26
CA THR A 50 -12.78 13.09 -8.67
C THR A 50 -11.98 12.14 -9.57
N GLU A 51 -12.34 12.05 -10.84
CA GLU A 51 -11.54 11.31 -11.83
C GLU A 51 -10.09 11.84 -11.94
N THR A 52 -9.89 13.14 -11.69
CA THR A 52 -8.55 13.74 -11.63
C THR A 52 -7.77 13.26 -10.41
N ASP A 53 -8.42 13.10 -9.25
CA ASP A 53 -7.78 12.53 -8.07
C ASP A 53 -7.42 11.06 -8.27
N GLU A 54 -8.31 10.27 -8.89
CA GLU A 54 -8.05 8.87 -9.22
C GLU A 54 -6.87 8.72 -10.20
N ARG A 55 -6.81 9.59 -11.22
CA ARG A 55 -5.68 9.63 -12.15
C ARG A 55 -4.38 10.04 -11.46
N GLY A 56 -4.41 11.08 -10.63
CA GLY A 56 -3.23 11.53 -9.89
C GLY A 56 -2.74 10.49 -8.87
N TYR A 57 -3.64 9.72 -8.25
CA TYR A 57 -3.27 8.57 -7.43
C TYR A 57 -2.57 7.49 -8.26
N SER A 58 -3.10 7.20 -9.44
CA SER A 58 -2.49 6.25 -10.37
C SER A 58 -1.09 6.70 -10.80
N GLU A 59 -0.93 7.96 -11.16
CA GLU A 59 0.37 8.56 -11.52
C GLU A 59 1.36 8.52 -10.36
N PHE A 60 0.92 8.82 -9.13
CA PHE A 60 1.72 8.70 -7.92
C PHE A 60 2.21 7.25 -7.72
N VAL A 61 1.32 6.26 -7.78
CA VAL A 61 1.70 4.85 -7.64
C VAL A 61 2.67 4.41 -8.74
N ALA A 62 2.43 4.82 -9.98
CA ALA A 62 3.28 4.49 -11.12
C ALA A 62 4.70 5.06 -10.97
N ALA A 63 4.82 6.32 -10.54
CA ALA A 63 6.10 6.99 -10.33
C ALA A 63 6.92 6.30 -9.24
N ILE A 64 6.28 5.94 -8.11
CA ILE A 64 6.95 5.25 -7.01
C ILE A 64 7.34 3.82 -7.39
N GLY A 65 6.45 3.09 -8.08
CA GLY A 65 6.76 1.75 -8.58
C GLY A 65 7.94 1.73 -9.56
N ALA A 66 8.10 2.80 -10.35
CA ALA A 66 9.24 2.96 -11.27
C ALA A 66 10.54 3.42 -10.59
N ALA A 67 10.47 4.01 -9.39
CA ALA A 67 11.64 4.51 -8.68
C ALA A 67 12.58 3.38 -8.22
N ASP A 68 13.87 3.64 -8.14
CA ASP A 68 14.85 2.72 -7.55
C ASP A 68 14.85 2.84 -6.03
N CYS A 69 13.86 2.23 -5.39
CA CYS A 69 13.69 2.19 -3.94
C CYS A 69 13.53 0.75 -3.45
N SER A 70 14.02 0.50 -2.23
CA SER A 70 14.20 -0.86 -1.69
C SER A 70 13.40 -1.16 -0.41
N ASN A 71 12.88 -0.12 0.25
CA ASN A 71 11.98 -0.23 1.40
C ASN A 71 10.91 0.88 1.33
N VAL A 72 9.87 0.77 2.15
CA VAL A 72 8.71 1.69 2.11
C VAL A 72 9.10 3.15 2.36
N ASP A 73 9.98 3.39 3.34
CA ASP A 73 10.46 4.73 3.66
C ASP A 73 11.24 5.32 2.47
N ASP A 74 12.21 4.58 1.91
CA ASP A 74 12.97 5.02 0.75
C ASP A 74 12.06 5.35 -0.43
N CYS A 75 10.99 4.57 -0.63
CA CYS A 75 10.05 4.79 -1.71
C CYS A 75 9.27 6.10 -1.51
N LEU A 76 8.83 6.41 -0.30
CA LEU A 76 8.11 7.67 -0.02
C LEU A 76 9.05 8.89 0.06
N GLU A 77 10.32 8.70 0.40
CA GLU A 77 11.34 9.77 0.37
C GLU A 77 11.91 10.01 -1.04
N SER A 78 11.63 9.11 -1.99
CA SER A 78 12.12 9.19 -3.36
C SER A 78 11.76 10.53 -4.04
N PRO A 79 12.63 11.08 -4.90
CA PRO A 79 12.27 12.22 -5.75
C PRO A 79 11.02 12.03 -6.60
N ALA A 80 10.63 10.77 -6.86
CA ALA A 80 9.40 10.40 -7.55
C ALA A 80 8.13 10.76 -6.76
N ASN A 81 8.23 10.91 -5.44
CA ASN A 81 7.14 11.42 -4.62
C ASN A 81 7.12 12.96 -4.64
N PRO A 82 6.11 13.60 -5.25
CA PRO A 82 6.00 15.05 -5.25
C PRO A 82 5.70 15.62 -3.85
N TYR A 83 5.18 14.80 -2.93
CA TYR A 83 4.75 15.21 -1.60
C TYR A 83 5.79 14.97 -0.50
N ARG A 84 6.99 14.46 -0.84
CA ARG A 84 8.00 14.03 0.14
C ARG A 84 8.38 15.07 1.21
N HIS A 85 8.24 16.35 0.88
CA HIS A 85 8.57 17.46 1.77
C HIS A 85 7.43 17.85 2.74
N ARG A 86 6.23 17.26 2.60
CA ARG A 86 5.01 17.67 3.33
C ARG A 86 4.69 16.82 4.57
N HIS A 87 5.24 15.61 4.66
CA HIS A 87 5.02 14.71 5.80
C HIS A 87 6.05 14.85 6.93
N GLY A 88 6.92 15.87 6.87
CA GLY A 88 7.94 16.12 7.88
C GLY A 88 8.83 14.89 8.10
N TYR A 89 9.11 14.57 9.35
CA TYR A 89 9.98 13.45 9.75
C TYR A 89 9.26 12.10 9.90
N MET A 90 8.03 11.98 9.40
CA MET A 90 7.28 10.74 9.53
C MET A 90 7.96 9.60 8.78
N ARG A 91 8.08 8.46 9.47
CA ARG A 91 8.54 7.19 8.89
C ARG A 91 7.35 6.27 8.68
N PHE A 92 7.35 5.58 7.55
CA PHE A 92 6.31 4.68 7.12
C PHE A 92 6.82 3.26 7.11
N ARG A 93 6.01 2.39 7.71
CA ARG A 93 6.21 0.95 7.62
C ARG A 93 4.93 0.30 7.18
N ALA A 94 5.06 -0.69 6.31
CA ALA A 94 3.95 -1.47 5.80
C ALA A 94 4.43 -2.89 5.49
N ASP A 95 3.51 -3.86 5.61
CA ASP A 95 3.61 -5.17 5.01
C ASP A 95 2.75 -5.25 3.73
N CYS A 96 2.61 -6.42 3.12
CA CYS A 96 1.86 -6.57 1.89
C CYS A 96 0.39 -6.12 2.03
N ALA A 97 -0.22 -6.30 3.20
CA ALA A 97 -1.63 -6.06 3.45
C ALA A 97 -1.97 -4.58 3.63
N ASP A 98 -1.20 -3.85 4.42
CA ASP A 98 -1.46 -2.42 4.67
C ASP A 98 -0.79 -1.50 3.64
N PHE A 99 0.14 -2.00 2.81
CA PHE A 99 0.83 -1.20 1.78
C PHE A 99 -0.11 -0.50 0.78
N PRO A 100 -1.15 -1.14 0.20
CA PRO A 100 -2.12 -0.42 -0.62
C PRO A 100 -2.87 0.68 0.14
N TYR A 101 -3.27 0.42 1.39
CA TYR A 101 -3.95 1.40 2.23
C TYR A 101 -3.03 2.57 2.57
N LEU A 102 -1.76 2.32 2.87
CA LEU A 102 -0.75 3.35 3.08
C LEU A 102 -0.69 4.29 1.89
N PHE A 103 -0.56 3.77 0.67
CA PHE A 103 -0.48 4.61 -0.54
C PHE A 103 -1.76 5.41 -0.77
N ARG A 104 -2.93 4.78 -0.62
CA ARG A 104 -4.22 5.45 -0.81
C ARG A 104 -4.45 6.53 0.25
N ALA A 105 -4.21 6.23 1.52
CA ALA A 105 -4.34 7.17 2.63
C ALA A 105 -3.33 8.32 2.54
N TYR A 106 -2.08 8.03 2.16
CA TYR A 106 -1.05 9.05 1.96
C TYR A 106 -1.44 10.03 0.85
N TYR A 107 -1.87 9.51 -0.30
CA TYR A 107 -2.35 10.37 -1.39
C TYR A 107 -3.56 11.18 -0.95
N ALA A 108 -4.50 10.57 -0.22
CA ALA A 108 -5.68 11.23 0.30
C ALA A 108 -5.34 12.40 1.24
N TRP A 109 -4.40 12.17 2.16
CA TRP A 109 -3.88 13.17 3.07
C TRP A 109 -3.26 14.35 2.33
N MET A 110 -2.42 14.08 1.34
CA MET A 110 -1.72 15.13 0.60
C MET A 110 -2.66 15.99 -0.25
N ASN A 111 -3.83 15.46 -0.64
CA ASN A 111 -4.78 16.13 -1.53
C ASN A 111 -6.10 16.55 -0.86
N GLY A 112 -6.17 16.42 0.48
CA GLY A 112 -7.35 16.82 1.26
C GLY A 112 -8.62 16.02 0.95
N LEU A 113 -8.45 14.75 0.60
CA LEU A 113 -9.53 13.85 0.19
C LEU A 113 -10.10 13.09 1.39
N PRO A 114 -11.39 12.68 1.33
CA PRO A 114 -11.98 11.81 2.33
C PRO A 114 -11.36 10.42 2.27
N PHE A 115 -11.23 9.77 3.42
CA PHE A 115 -10.71 8.41 3.51
C PHE A 115 -11.43 7.63 4.61
N ALA A 116 -11.72 6.37 4.32
CA ALA A 116 -12.29 5.42 5.26
C ALA A 116 -11.74 4.02 4.98
N TYR A 117 -11.71 3.20 6.01
CA TYR A 117 -11.22 1.84 5.94
C TYR A 117 -11.96 0.95 6.94
N GLN A 118 -12.07 -0.32 6.61
CA GLN A 118 -12.52 -1.34 7.53
C GLN A 118 -11.47 -1.56 8.62
N ASN A 119 -11.91 -1.66 9.87
CA ASN A 119 -11.01 -1.92 11.00
C ASN A 119 -11.45 -3.12 11.85
N GLY A 120 -12.50 -3.83 11.43
CA GLY A 120 -12.96 -5.05 12.05
C GLY A 120 -13.61 -5.97 11.04
N ILE A 121 -13.18 -7.23 11.04
CA ILE A 121 -13.71 -8.29 10.18
C ILE A 121 -14.01 -9.54 10.99
N LEU A 122 -15.04 -10.28 10.59
CA LEU A 122 -15.40 -11.59 11.14
C LEU A 122 -15.56 -12.61 10.03
N PRO A 123 -15.37 -13.92 10.31
CA PRO A 123 -15.62 -14.95 9.31
C PRO A 123 -17.06 -14.86 8.85
N GLN A 124 -17.30 -14.94 7.53
CA GLN A 124 -18.64 -14.89 6.94
C GLN A 124 -19.55 -15.94 7.58
N SER A 125 -18.99 -17.12 7.86
CA SER A 125 -19.67 -18.24 8.51
C SER A 125 -18.68 -19.06 9.34
N GLY A 126 -19.15 -19.62 10.45
CA GLY A 126 -18.37 -20.54 11.29
C GLY A 126 -17.28 -19.83 12.10
N TRP A 127 -16.41 -20.64 12.70
CA TRP A 127 -15.29 -20.18 13.52
C TRP A 127 -13.95 -20.41 12.82
N THR A 128 -12.96 -19.55 13.10
CA THR A 128 -11.60 -19.70 12.61
C THR A 128 -10.60 -19.33 13.70
N ARG A 129 -9.40 -19.94 13.64
CA ARG A 129 -8.23 -19.53 14.43
C ARG A 129 -7.47 -18.37 13.79
N ASP A 130 -7.60 -18.22 12.49
CA ASP A 130 -6.91 -17.19 11.71
C ASP A 130 -7.86 -16.60 10.68
N ILE A 131 -8.15 -15.31 10.82
CA ILE A 131 -9.10 -14.59 9.96
C ILE A 131 -8.58 -14.42 8.52
N ARG A 132 -7.26 -14.54 8.32
CA ARG A 132 -6.62 -14.41 7.00
C ARG A 132 -6.92 -15.60 6.08
N TYR A 133 -7.33 -16.74 6.63
CA TYR A 133 -7.47 -18.02 5.91
C TYR A 133 -8.88 -18.65 6.00
N THR A 134 -9.93 -17.83 6.09
CA THR A 134 -11.32 -18.33 6.20
C THR A 134 -11.81 -18.97 4.90
N ARG A 135 -12.50 -20.11 5.01
CA ARG A 135 -13.01 -20.85 3.84
C ARG A 135 -14.07 -20.08 3.06
N SER A 136 -15.00 -19.42 3.76
CA SER A 136 -16.13 -18.70 3.17
C SER A 136 -15.89 -17.20 2.99
N GLY A 137 -14.67 -16.74 3.25
CA GLY A 137 -14.36 -15.32 3.36
C GLY A 137 -14.85 -14.70 4.66
N ASN A 138 -14.74 -13.37 4.72
CA ASN A 138 -15.00 -12.51 5.86
C ASN A 138 -16.06 -11.46 5.50
N ARG A 139 -16.72 -10.94 6.52
CA ARG A 139 -17.55 -9.73 6.45
C ARG A 139 -16.92 -8.62 7.29
N VAL A 140 -17.13 -7.40 6.85
CA VAL A 140 -16.81 -6.21 7.65
C VAL A 140 -17.85 -6.07 8.75
N VAL A 141 -17.40 -5.72 9.95
CA VAL A 141 -18.27 -5.48 11.11
C VAL A 141 -17.96 -4.17 11.84
N SER A 142 -16.87 -3.51 11.46
CA SER A 142 -16.47 -2.21 11.99
C SER A 142 -15.64 -1.46 10.94
N ARG A 143 -15.81 -0.14 10.92
CA ARG A 143 -15.12 0.77 10.00
C ARG A 143 -14.66 2.01 10.75
N LYS A 144 -13.64 2.67 10.22
CA LYS A 144 -13.16 3.98 10.67
C LYS A 144 -13.06 4.92 9.47
N SER A 145 -13.38 6.19 9.68
CA SER A 145 -13.15 7.26 8.72
C SER A 145 -12.21 8.31 9.30
N VAL A 146 -11.51 9.01 8.42
CA VAL A 146 -10.79 10.22 8.78
C VAL A 146 -11.82 11.30 9.11
N PRO A 147 -11.86 11.81 10.36
CA PRO A 147 -12.83 12.83 10.72
C PRO A 147 -12.55 14.15 10.00
N ALA A 148 -13.61 14.75 9.45
CA ALA A 148 -13.56 16.10 8.90
C ALA A 148 -13.65 17.11 10.05
N THR A 149 -12.53 17.70 10.45
CA THR A 149 -12.44 18.66 11.56
C THR A 149 -11.86 19.99 11.09
N GLN A 150 -12.24 21.08 11.78
CA GLN A 150 -11.79 22.45 11.44
C GLN A 150 -10.26 22.59 11.39
N ASN A 151 -9.55 21.93 12.30
CA ASN A 151 -8.08 22.03 12.39
C ASN A 151 -7.35 20.92 11.62
N GLY A 152 -8.10 19.98 11.03
CA GLY A 152 -7.57 18.70 10.57
C GLY A 152 -7.17 17.78 11.72
N ILE A 153 -6.64 16.61 11.36
CA ILE A 153 -6.17 15.61 12.31
C ILE A 153 -4.68 15.30 12.12
N ASN A 154 -4.06 14.67 13.12
CA ASN A 154 -2.72 14.11 12.98
C ASN A 154 -2.78 12.87 12.08
N ALA A 155 -2.18 12.93 10.89
CA ALA A 155 -2.17 11.81 9.96
C ALA A 155 -1.44 10.57 10.52
N ASN A 156 -0.44 10.76 11.39
CA ASN A 156 0.32 9.66 11.99
C ASN A 156 -0.56 8.70 12.79
N SER A 157 -1.60 9.19 13.48
CA SER A 157 -2.51 8.31 14.22
C SER A 157 -3.30 7.39 13.29
N ILE A 158 -3.68 7.89 12.11
CA ILE A 158 -4.38 7.08 11.09
C ILE A 158 -3.46 5.98 10.56
N PHE A 159 -2.19 6.28 10.24
CA PHE A 159 -1.26 5.27 9.75
C PHE A 159 -0.93 4.20 10.80
N VAL A 160 -0.78 4.59 12.07
CA VAL A 160 -0.58 3.63 13.17
C VAL A 160 -1.80 2.71 13.34
N ASP A 161 -3.00 3.26 13.24
CA ASP A 161 -4.25 2.49 13.34
C ASP A 161 -4.46 1.57 12.14
N LEU A 162 -4.15 2.04 10.92
CA LEU A 162 -4.22 1.24 9.70
C LEU A 162 -3.36 -0.02 9.80
N ARG A 163 -2.09 0.14 10.17
CA ARG A 163 -1.15 -0.98 10.32
C ARG A 163 -1.60 -1.99 11.38
N SER A 164 -2.27 -1.51 12.43
CA SER A 164 -2.79 -2.38 13.49
C SER A 164 -4.06 -3.13 13.09
N ALA A 165 -4.86 -2.57 12.19
CA ALA A 165 -6.20 -3.06 11.87
C ALA A 165 -6.26 -3.89 10.58
N ILE A 166 -5.42 -3.56 9.59
CA ILE A 166 -5.43 -4.20 8.29
C ILE A 166 -4.59 -5.48 8.30
N SER A 167 -5.11 -6.50 7.62
CA SER A 167 -4.42 -7.76 7.35
C SER A 167 -4.94 -8.32 6.02
N THR A 168 -4.32 -9.35 5.47
CA THR A 168 -4.82 -9.98 4.23
C THR A 168 -6.24 -10.55 4.35
N GLY A 169 -6.72 -10.81 5.58
CA GLY A 169 -8.12 -11.13 5.85
C GLY A 169 -9.08 -10.01 5.46
N SER A 170 -8.62 -8.76 5.39
CA SER A 170 -9.40 -7.60 4.98
C SER A 170 -9.85 -7.69 3.51
N TYR A 171 -9.02 -8.29 2.67
CA TYR A 171 -9.29 -8.45 1.24
C TYR A 171 -10.13 -9.71 0.95
N ARG A 172 -10.21 -10.62 1.92
CA ARG A 172 -10.89 -11.91 1.80
C ARG A 172 -12.39 -11.79 2.06
N HIS A 173 -13.11 -11.07 1.22
CA HIS A 173 -14.57 -10.94 1.31
C HIS A 173 -15.25 -11.46 0.04
N HIS A 174 -16.55 -11.71 0.12
CA HIS A 174 -17.32 -12.12 -1.06
C HIS A 174 -17.24 -11.06 -2.16
N ALA A 175 -17.06 -11.47 -3.42
CA ALA A 175 -16.97 -10.57 -4.58
C ALA A 175 -18.23 -9.74 -4.85
N THR A 176 -19.35 -10.12 -4.25
CA THR A 176 -20.64 -9.39 -4.31
C THR A 176 -20.99 -8.68 -3.01
N ALA A 177 -20.08 -8.63 -2.02
CA ALA A 177 -20.33 -7.91 -0.78
C ALA A 177 -20.68 -6.45 -1.09
N ASN A 178 -21.76 -5.96 -0.46
CA ASN A 178 -22.39 -4.69 -0.81
C ASN A 178 -23.22 -4.10 0.34
N ASP A 179 -22.85 -4.40 1.58
CA ASP A 179 -23.48 -3.81 2.76
C ASP A 179 -23.34 -2.28 2.72
N GLN A 180 -24.36 -1.52 3.09
CA GLN A 180 -24.32 -0.04 3.03
C GLN A 180 -23.59 0.58 4.24
N THR A 181 -23.69 -0.05 5.41
CA THR A 181 -23.11 0.45 6.66
C THR A 181 -21.70 -0.08 6.83
N TYR A 182 -21.54 -1.39 6.65
CA TYR A 182 -20.27 -2.10 6.74
C TYR A 182 -19.81 -2.55 5.34
N PHE A 183 -19.78 -1.59 4.41
CA PHE A 183 -19.28 -1.84 3.05
C PHE A 183 -17.83 -2.33 3.05
N THR A 184 -17.45 -3.03 1.99
CA THR A 184 -16.04 -3.41 1.74
C THR A 184 -15.30 -2.24 1.10
N ASP A 185 -14.04 -2.05 1.47
CA ASP A 185 -13.21 -0.96 0.91
C ASP A 185 -12.91 -1.14 -0.58
N MET A 186 -13.05 -2.36 -1.09
CA MET A 186 -12.84 -2.69 -2.49
C MET A 186 -14.03 -3.40 -3.13
N TYR A 187 -14.08 -3.33 -4.45
CA TYR A 187 -14.98 -4.11 -5.30
C TYR A 187 -14.17 -4.91 -6.36
N SER A 188 -14.85 -5.85 -7.01
CA SER A 188 -14.29 -6.61 -8.14
C SER A 188 -14.46 -5.81 -9.43
N PRO A 189 -13.38 -5.38 -10.09
CA PRO A 189 -13.47 -4.64 -11.33
C PRO A 189 -13.68 -5.56 -12.54
N VAL A 190 -14.15 -5.00 -13.65
CA VAL A 190 -13.98 -5.60 -14.98
C VAL A 190 -12.49 -5.67 -15.31
N ILE A 191 -12.10 -6.72 -16.04
CA ILE A 191 -10.73 -6.89 -16.50
C ILE A 191 -10.62 -6.20 -17.86
N ASP A 192 -10.18 -4.95 -17.86
CA ASP A 192 -9.77 -4.20 -19.04
C ASP A 192 -8.70 -3.15 -18.69
N ARG A 193 -8.14 -2.51 -19.71
CA ARG A 193 -7.03 -1.56 -19.57
C ARG A 193 -7.44 -0.21 -18.94
N ASP A 194 -8.73 0.08 -18.89
CA ASP A 194 -9.26 1.32 -18.31
C ASP A 194 -9.49 1.14 -16.80
N SER A 195 -9.86 -0.08 -16.40
CA SER A 195 -10.15 -0.47 -15.03
C SER A 195 -8.93 -0.96 -14.26
N ILE A 196 -8.02 -1.70 -14.90
CA ILE A 196 -6.79 -2.20 -14.27
C ILE A 196 -5.63 -1.24 -14.56
N ARG A 197 -5.25 -0.46 -13.56
CA ARG A 197 -4.30 0.65 -13.66
C ARG A 197 -3.36 0.69 -12.46
N PRO A 198 -2.28 1.49 -12.50
CA PRO A 198 -1.48 1.72 -11.31
C PRO A 198 -2.37 2.15 -10.13
N GLY A 199 -2.24 1.50 -8.98
CA GLY A 199 -3.14 1.63 -7.83
C GLY A 199 -4.16 0.51 -7.67
N THR A 200 -4.43 -0.30 -8.72
CA THR A 200 -5.24 -1.52 -8.60
C THR A 200 -4.57 -2.49 -7.63
N ILE A 201 -5.38 -3.17 -6.82
CA ILE A 201 -4.90 -4.17 -5.87
C ILE A 201 -5.06 -5.57 -6.46
N VAL A 202 -4.12 -6.47 -6.19
CA VAL A 202 -4.30 -7.90 -6.41
C VAL A 202 -4.19 -8.63 -5.08
N TYR A 203 -5.19 -9.42 -4.75
CA TYR A 203 -5.21 -10.28 -3.57
C TYR A 203 -5.05 -11.76 -3.96
N ASP A 204 -4.17 -12.49 -3.28
CA ASP A 204 -4.07 -13.94 -3.33
C ASP A 204 -4.55 -14.59 -2.03
N VAL A 205 -5.24 -15.72 -2.16
CA VAL A 205 -5.78 -16.47 -1.02
C VAL A 205 -4.70 -17.08 -0.13
N ASN A 206 -3.46 -17.19 -0.60
CA ASN A 206 -2.34 -17.68 0.21
C ASN A 206 -1.82 -16.64 1.21
N GLY A 207 -2.30 -15.40 1.14
CA GLY A 207 -1.87 -14.35 2.06
C GLY A 207 -1.09 -13.22 1.40
N HIS A 208 -1.05 -13.13 0.07
CA HIS A 208 -0.39 -12.03 -0.63
C HIS A 208 -1.36 -10.91 -0.97
N VAL A 209 -0.88 -9.67 -0.87
CA VAL A 209 -1.54 -8.52 -1.46
C VAL A 209 -0.47 -7.67 -2.15
N VAL A 210 -0.72 -7.28 -3.40
CA VAL A 210 0.19 -6.44 -4.15
C VAL A 210 -0.53 -5.28 -4.81
N LEU A 211 0.21 -4.22 -5.10
CA LEU A 211 -0.26 -3.05 -5.80
C LEU A 211 0.24 -3.08 -7.25
N VAL A 212 -0.65 -2.92 -8.23
CA VAL A 212 -0.27 -2.71 -9.61
C VAL A 212 0.41 -1.35 -9.72
N TRP A 213 1.56 -1.27 -10.38
CA TRP A 213 2.23 0.01 -10.65
C TRP A 213 2.43 0.29 -12.15
N ARG A 214 2.25 -0.71 -13.02
CA ARG A 214 2.29 -0.52 -14.48
C ARG A 214 1.57 -1.64 -15.22
N VAL A 215 0.97 -1.31 -16.37
CA VAL A 215 0.54 -2.27 -17.39
C VAL A 215 1.34 -2.02 -18.67
N GLU A 216 2.22 -2.94 -19.02
CA GLU A 216 3.07 -2.87 -20.22
C GLU A 216 2.26 -3.05 -21.51
N ASP A 217 2.77 -2.57 -22.64
CA ASP A 217 2.09 -2.62 -23.94
C ASP A 217 1.78 -4.05 -24.40
N ASP A 218 2.57 -5.02 -23.99
CA ASP A 218 2.35 -6.46 -24.21
C ASP A 218 1.34 -7.08 -23.22
N GLY A 219 0.71 -6.26 -22.39
CA GLY A 219 -0.27 -6.65 -21.38
C GLY A 219 0.29 -7.13 -20.05
N ARG A 220 1.62 -7.08 -19.83
CA ARG A 220 2.19 -7.47 -18.53
C ARG A 220 1.74 -6.50 -17.46
N VAL A 221 1.09 -7.01 -16.42
CA VAL A 221 0.73 -6.22 -15.25
C VAL A 221 1.85 -6.36 -14.22
N LEU A 222 2.59 -5.28 -13.99
CA LEU A 222 3.68 -5.22 -13.03
C LEU A 222 3.17 -4.79 -11.66
N THR A 223 3.68 -5.47 -10.63
CA THR A 223 3.22 -5.34 -9.25
C THR A 223 4.36 -4.93 -8.32
N LEU A 224 3.98 -4.30 -7.21
CA LEU A 224 4.82 -3.78 -6.14
C LEU A 224 4.23 -4.26 -4.81
N SER A 225 5.07 -4.78 -3.91
CA SER A 225 4.66 -5.24 -2.58
C SER A 225 5.66 -4.78 -1.55
N ALA A 226 5.18 -4.45 -0.34
CA ALA A 226 6.01 -4.40 0.84
C ALA A 226 6.03 -5.75 1.57
N HIS A 227 6.99 -5.92 2.46
CA HIS A 227 7.21 -7.09 3.31
C HIS A 227 7.23 -6.66 4.78
N PRO A 228 6.97 -7.56 5.75
CA PRO A 228 6.96 -7.22 7.18
C PRO A 228 8.23 -6.55 7.72
N ASP A 229 9.38 -6.80 7.07
CA ASP A 229 10.67 -6.15 7.39
C ASP A 229 10.86 -4.78 6.72
N ASN A 230 9.78 -4.23 6.17
CA ASN A 230 9.71 -2.98 5.42
C ASN A 230 10.33 -2.99 4.03
N SER A 231 10.93 -4.10 3.58
CA SER A 231 11.50 -4.18 2.23
C SER A 231 10.40 -4.14 1.16
N VAL A 232 10.76 -3.71 -0.05
CA VAL A 232 9.83 -3.60 -1.18
C VAL A 232 10.35 -4.42 -2.36
N SER A 233 9.49 -5.27 -2.92
CA SER A 233 9.80 -6.08 -4.11
C SER A 233 8.88 -5.75 -5.28
N ARG A 234 9.36 -6.06 -6.49
CA ARG A 234 8.65 -5.88 -7.76
C ARG A 234 8.51 -7.22 -8.46
N SER A 235 7.34 -7.48 -9.00
CA SER A 235 7.04 -8.71 -9.75
C SER A 235 6.00 -8.42 -10.84
N PHE A 236 5.30 -9.44 -11.31
CA PHE A 236 4.20 -9.33 -12.23
C PHE A 236 3.05 -10.27 -11.85
N TYR A 237 1.85 -9.91 -12.29
CA TYR A 237 0.66 -10.74 -12.14
C TYR A 237 0.65 -11.88 -13.16
N GLY A 238 0.36 -13.09 -12.68
CA GLY A 238 0.24 -14.29 -13.49
C GLY A 238 -0.18 -15.48 -12.63
N ARG A 239 0.26 -16.68 -13.01
CA ARG A 239 -0.09 -17.95 -12.36
C ARG A 239 0.35 -18.06 -10.89
N ASN A 240 1.26 -17.19 -10.46
CA ASN A 240 1.65 -17.02 -9.06
C ASN A 240 0.52 -16.48 -8.17
N PHE A 241 -0.54 -15.87 -8.74
CA PHE A 241 -1.72 -15.42 -8.02
C PHE A 241 -2.90 -16.34 -8.30
N LEU A 242 -3.41 -17.07 -7.31
CA LEU A 242 -4.44 -18.08 -7.55
C LEU A 242 -5.82 -17.48 -7.82
N ARG A 243 -6.44 -17.88 -8.94
CA ARG A 243 -7.88 -17.71 -9.19
C ARG A 243 -8.69 -18.76 -8.41
N THR A 244 -9.65 -18.30 -7.61
CA THR A 244 -10.42 -19.10 -6.65
C THR A 244 -11.88 -18.65 -6.59
N HIS A 245 -12.65 -19.28 -5.69
CA HIS A 245 -14.09 -19.04 -5.55
C HIS A 245 -14.40 -17.59 -5.12
N PRO A 246 -15.44 -16.94 -5.69
CA PRO A 246 -15.82 -15.54 -5.40
C PRO A 246 -16.11 -15.22 -3.92
N ARG A 247 -16.53 -16.20 -3.11
CA ARG A 247 -16.58 -16.11 -1.62
C ARG A 247 -15.31 -15.55 -0.98
N GLN A 248 -14.14 -15.80 -1.56
CA GLN A 248 -12.86 -15.35 -1.02
C GLN A 248 -12.38 -14.06 -1.70
N GLY A 249 -12.98 -13.66 -2.82
CA GLY A 249 -12.69 -12.40 -3.48
C GLY A 249 -11.27 -12.25 -4.02
N THR A 250 -10.62 -13.34 -4.44
CA THR A 250 -9.25 -13.30 -5.00
C THR A 250 -9.16 -12.52 -6.31
N GLY A 251 -7.96 -12.12 -6.70
CA GLY A 251 -7.66 -11.45 -7.96
C GLY A 251 -7.69 -9.93 -7.84
N PHE A 252 -8.07 -9.26 -8.93
CA PHE A 252 -8.07 -7.80 -9.01
C PHE A 252 -9.15 -7.19 -8.12
N LYS A 253 -8.80 -6.07 -7.50
CA LYS A 253 -9.65 -5.29 -6.61
C LYS A 253 -9.41 -3.81 -6.86
N GLU A 254 -10.49 -3.05 -6.91
CA GLU A 254 -10.44 -1.59 -7.03
C GLU A 254 -11.06 -0.90 -5.81
N TRP A 255 -10.57 0.29 -5.51
CA TRP A 255 -11.04 1.10 -4.37
C TRP A 255 -12.49 1.50 -4.57
N ARG A 256 -13.37 1.15 -3.63
CA ARG A 256 -14.77 1.53 -3.67
C ARG A 256 -14.89 3.05 -3.58
N PRO A 257 -15.60 3.71 -4.52
CA PRO A 257 -15.82 5.16 -4.43
C PRO A 257 -16.58 5.53 -3.18
N ILE A 258 -16.06 6.49 -2.43
CA ILE A 258 -16.64 7.02 -1.20
C ILE A 258 -16.91 8.53 -1.31
N ARG A 259 -17.84 9.01 -0.50
CA ARG A 259 -18.20 10.42 -0.41
C ARG A 259 -18.44 10.82 1.05
N LEU A 260 -17.94 11.99 1.42
CA LEU A 260 -18.31 12.68 2.65
C LEU A 260 -19.63 13.42 2.44
N VAL A 261 -20.62 13.13 3.28
CA VAL A 261 -21.98 13.62 3.17
C VAL A 261 -22.36 14.39 4.43
N GLY A 262 -23.07 15.50 4.28
CA GLY A 262 -23.55 16.29 5.42
C GLY A 262 -22.46 17.11 6.13
N ALA A 263 -21.28 17.29 5.51
CA ALA A 263 -20.25 18.17 6.02
C ALA A 263 -20.57 19.65 5.72
N THR A 264 -20.11 20.55 6.60
CA THR A 264 -20.19 21.99 6.39
C THR A 264 -18.86 22.51 5.87
N ARG A 265 -18.89 23.33 4.81
CA ARG A 265 -17.70 23.99 4.25
C ARG A 265 -17.44 25.32 4.93
N LEU A 266 -16.23 25.50 5.46
CA LEU A 266 -15.75 26.74 6.05
C LEU A 266 -15.20 27.69 4.97
N ALA A 267 -14.96 28.94 5.35
CA ALA A 267 -14.47 29.98 4.44
C ALA A 267 -13.09 29.66 3.83
N ASP A 268 -12.25 28.90 4.53
CA ASP A 268 -10.94 28.45 4.05
C ASP A 268 -11.02 27.19 3.15
N GLY A 269 -12.23 26.70 2.87
CA GLY A 269 -12.49 25.51 2.07
C GLY A 269 -12.47 24.19 2.85
N THR A 270 -12.11 24.19 4.14
CA THR A 270 -12.12 23.00 5.01
C THR A 270 -13.55 22.48 5.21
N LEU A 271 -13.72 21.17 5.18
CA LEU A 271 -14.97 20.48 5.50
C LEU A 271 -14.98 20.02 6.97
N VAL A 272 -16.13 20.19 7.64
CA VAL A 272 -16.32 19.82 9.06
C VAL A 272 -17.59 19.00 9.25
N GLY A 273 -17.50 17.91 10.00
CA GLY A 273 -18.62 17.02 10.30
C GLY A 273 -18.98 16.08 9.14
N GLY A 274 -20.22 15.57 9.15
CA GLY A 274 -20.72 14.61 8.17
C GLY A 274 -20.27 13.17 8.43
N HIS A 275 -20.63 12.28 7.51
CA HIS A 275 -20.29 10.86 7.53
C HIS A 275 -19.91 10.34 6.13
N ILE A 276 -19.21 9.22 6.08
CA ILE A 276 -18.81 8.58 4.82
C ILE A 276 -19.90 7.63 4.34
N GLU A 277 -20.27 7.78 3.08
CA GLU A 277 -21.08 6.82 2.32
C GLU A 277 -20.24 6.21 1.20
N ALA A 278 -20.58 5.00 0.79
CA ALA A 278 -19.92 4.31 -0.31
C ALA A 278 -20.88 3.96 -1.44
N THR A 279 -20.36 3.98 -2.66
CA THR A 279 -21.13 3.63 -3.85
C THR A 279 -21.42 2.13 -3.85
N PRO A 280 -22.69 1.69 -3.96
CA PRO A 280 -23.03 0.27 -4.04
C PRO A 280 -22.63 -0.31 -5.40
N ASN A 281 -22.38 -1.61 -5.46
CA ASN A 281 -21.90 -2.33 -6.66
C ASN A 281 -22.74 -2.02 -7.92
N GLN A 282 -24.06 -1.89 -7.79
CA GLN A 282 -24.97 -1.61 -8.92
C GLN A 282 -24.78 -0.22 -9.52
N ALA A 283 -24.19 0.71 -8.77
CA ALA A 283 -23.90 2.08 -9.20
C ALA A 283 -22.42 2.27 -9.59
N ILE A 284 -21.59 1.23 -9.49
CA ILE A 284 -20.19 1.26 -9.91
C ILE A 284 -20.11 0.77 -11.35
N GLN A 285 -19.80 1.67 -12.30
CA GLN A 285 -19.80 1.39 -13.73
C GLN A 285 -18.91 0.19 -14.12
N ASN A 286 -17.73 0.09 -13.50
CA ASN A 286 -16.74 -0.94 -13.80
C ASN A 286 -16.78 -2.12 -12.82
N TYR A 287 -17.82 -2.24 -11.99
CA TYR A 287 -18.02 -3.44 -11.18
C TYR A 287 -18.34 -4.63 -12.10
N SER A 288 -17.64 -5.74 -11.89
CA SER A 288 -17.86 -6.95 -12.66
C SER A 288 -17.45 -8.19 -11.89
N LEU A 289 -18.12 -9.31 -12.18
CA LEU A 289 -17.75 -10.64 -11.68
C LEU A 289 -16.97 -11.45 -12.72
N MET A 290 -16.56 -10.82 -13.83
CA MET A 290 -15.90 -11.45 -14.98
C MET A 290 -14.75 -12.38 -14.58
N GLN A 291 -13.87 -11.94 -13.66
CA GLN A 291 -12.74 -12.75 -13.21
C GLN A 291 -13.14 -14.10 -12.56
N TYR A 292 -14.37 -14.21 -12.06
CA TYR A 292 -14.90 -15.43 -11.45
C TYR A 292 -15.77 -16.24 -12.41
N VAL A 293 -16.65 -15.59 -13.17
CA VAL A 293 -17.69 -16.27 -13.96
C VAL A 293 -17.39 -16.37 -15.46
N GLY A 294 -16.40 -15.63 -15.97
CA GLY A 294 -16.05 -15.60 -17.39
C GLY A 294 -16.55 -14.36 -18.13
N THR A 295 -16.45 -14.35 -19.46
CA THR A 295 -16.52 -13.15 -20.31
C THR A 295 -17.76 -13.06 -21.22
N ASP A 296 -18.87 -13.68 -20.79
CA ASP A 296 -20.13 -13.77 -21.54
C ASP A 296 -20.10 -14.54 -22.88
N THR A 297 -20.47 -15.82 -22.80
CA THR A 297 -21.42 -16.44 -23.74
C THR A 297 -22.83 -16.46 -23.13
N THR A 298 -23.88 -16.71 -23.91
CA THR A 298 -25.31 -16.79 -23.50
C THR A 298 -25.63 -17.73 -22.31
N GLU A 299 -24.67 -18.54 -21.87
CA GLU A 299 -24.74 -19.43 -20.69
C GLU A 299 -24.15 -18.81 -19.40
N THR A 300 -23.41 -17.69 -19.51
CA THR A 300 -22.59 -17.11 -18.41
C THR A 300 -23.40 -16.28 -17.44
N SER A 301 -24.44 -15.59 -17.93
CA SER A 301 -25.45 -14.89 -17.11
C SER A 301 -26.30 -15.85 -16.26
N LYS A 302 -26.20 -17.16 -16.51
CA LYS A 302 -26.84 -18.23 -15.71
C LYS A 302 -25.89 -18.95 -14.75
N ARG A 303 -24.57 -18.71 -14.83
CA ARG A 303 -23.61 -19.41 -13.96
C ARG A 303 -23.76 -18.90 -12.53
N ALA A 304 -24.17 -19.79 -11.64
CA ALA A 304 -24.08 -19.52 -10.21
C ALA A 304 -22.61 -19.32 -9.82
N LEU A 305 -22.36 -18.47 -8.82
CA LEU A 305 -21.01 -18.22 -8.31
C LEU A 305 -20.29 -19.49 -7.82
N ASP A 306 -21.05 -20.52 -7.43
CA ASP A 306 -20.54 -21.84 -7.08
C ASP A 306 -19.94 -22.61 -8.26
N GLN A 307 -20.28 -22.25 -9.50
CA GLN A 307 -19.79 -22.88 -10.73
C GLN A 307 -18.56 -22.16 -11.34
N TRP A 308 -17.89 -21.26 -10.61
CA TRP A 308 -16.74 -20.47 -11.10
C TRP A 308 -15.61 -21.28 -11.77
N ARG A 309 -15.45 -22.57 -11.44
CA ARG A 309 -14.47 -23.46 -12.06
C ARG A 309 -14.76 -23.75 -13.53
N GLN A 310 -16.02 -23.59 -13.95
CA GLN A 310 -16.48 -23.78 -15.32
C GLN A 310 -16.40 -22.49 -16.15
N ALA A 311 -15.95 -21.38 -15.56
CA ALA A 311 -15.80 -20.11 -16.24
C ALA A 311 -14.93 -20.27 -17.49
N SER A 312 -15.42 -19.73 -18.60
CA SER A 312 -14.69 -19.63 -19.86
C SER A 312 -14.34 -18.17 -20.13
N PHE A 313 -13.13 -17.95 -20.64
CA PHE A 313 -12.63 -16.62 -20.98
C PHE A 313 -12.37 -16.60 -22.47
N ALA A 314 -13.07 -15.74 -23.20
CA ALA A 314 -12.97 -15.67 -24.64
C ALA A 314 -12.68 -14.24 -25.10
N ARG A 315 -11.83 -14.12 -26.12
CA ARG A 315 -11.55 -12.86 -26.80
C ARG A 315 -11.51 -13.10 -28.29
N ASN A 316 -12.21 -12.29 -29.07
CA ASN A 316 -12.28 -12.40 -30.53
C ASN A 316 -12.67 -13.81 -31.04
N GLY A 317 -13.55 -14.51 -30.32
CA GLY A 317 -14.01 -15.86 -30.68
C GLY A 317 -13.08 -17.00 -30.25
N GLU A 318 -11.90 -16.70 -29.70
CA GLU A 318 -10.97 -17.70 -29.17
C GLU A 318 -11.14 -17.86 -27.66
N THR A 319 -11.20 -19.12 -27.19
CA THR A 319 -11.21 -19.43 -25.75
C THR A 319 -9.78 -19.53 -25.24
N LEU A 320 -9.49 -18.81 -24.15
CA LEU A 320 -8.17 -18.69 -23.54
C LEU A 320 -8.19 -19.19 -22.10
N ASP A 321 -7.03 -19.66 -21.62
CA ASP A 321 -6.77 -19.75 -20.18
C ASP A 321 -6.89 -18.37 -19.53
N TYR A 322 -7.33 -18.32 -18.27
CA TYR A 322 -7.61 -17.05 -17.58
C TYR A 322 -6.43 -16.06 -17.63
N TYR A 323 -5.20 -16.52 -17.37
CA TYR A 323 -4.04 -15.63 -17.35
C TYR A 323 -3.64 -15.17 -18.76
N HIS A 324 -3.85 -16.01 -19.78
CA HIS A 324 -3.68 -15.59 -21.18
C HIS A 324 -4.77 -14.60 -21.60
N TYR A 325 -6.01 -14.78 -21.14
CA TYR A 325 -7.08 -13.81 -21.36
C TYR A 325 -6.74 -12.46 -20.74
N VAL A 326 -6.34 -12.42 -19.46
CA VAL A 326 -5.92 -11.17 -18.78
C VAL A 326 -4.80 -10.51 -19.58
N ARG A 327 -3.74 -11.26 -19.90
CA ARG A 327 -2.60 -10.74 -20.66
C ARG A 327 -3.04 -10.18 -22.01
N ALA A 328 -3.90 -10.90 -22.72
CA ALA A 328 -4.40 -10.49 -24.01
C ALA A 328 -5.18 -9.18 -23.89
N VAL A 329 -6.20 -9.13 -23.02
CA VAL A 329 -7.04 -7.93 -22.85
C VAL A 329 -6.23 -6.72 -22.40
N MET A 330 -5.18 -6.91 -21.61
CA MET A 330 -4.27 -5.85 -21.21
C MET A 330 -3.29 -5.42 -22.31
N ALA A 331 -3.11 -6.18 -23.38
CA ALA A 331 -2.19 -5.81 -24.46
C ALA A 331 -2.78 -4.70 -25.35
N ARG A 332 -1.92 -3.78 -25.80
CA ARG A 332 -2.28 -2.81 -26.84
C ARG A 332 -2.32 -3.54 -28.18
N GLY A 333 -3.51 -3.66 -28.77
CA GLY A 333 -3.73 -4.42 -29.99
C GLY A 333 -3.70 -5.93 -29.75
N ASN A 334 -3.19 -6.67 -30.74
CA ASN A 334 -3.05 -8.13 -30.63
C ASN A 334 -1.88 -8.48 -29.70
N LEU A 335 -2.07 -9.48 -28.83
CA LEU A 335 -1.00 -9.98 -28.00
C LEU A 335 0.05 -10.66 -28.89
N VAL A 336 1.24 -10.06 -28.96
CA VAL A 336 2.41 -10.66 -29.61
C VAL A 336 3.42 -11.03 -28.55
N MET A 337 3.65 -12.33 -28.38
CA MET A 337 4.67 -12.84 -27.47
C MET A 337 6.00 -12.92 -28.22
N GLU A 338 6.92 -12.00 -27.94
CA GLU A 338 8.28 -12.06 -28.48
C GLU A 338 9.16 -12.94 -27.58
N PRO A 339 9.55 -14.16 -27.99
CA PRO A 339 10.17 -15.14 -27.08
C PRO A 339 11.43 -14.62 -26.38
N VAL A 340 12.27 -13.86 -27.11
CA VAL A 340 13.50 -13.27 -26.54
C VAL A 340 13.17 -12.20 -25.48
N ARG A 341 12.12 -11.39 -25.68
CA ARG A 341 11.68 -10.42 -24.66
C ARG A 341 11.07 -11.12 -23.46
N GLU A 342 10.29 -12.18 -23.66
CA GLU A 342 9.70 -12.96 -22.57
C GLU A 342 10.77 -13.61 -21.69
N ILE A 343 11.79 -14.23 -22.31
CA ILE A 343 12.92 -14.80 -21.57
C ILE A 343 13.70 -13.70 -20.85
N ARG A 344 13.96 -12.56 -21.50
CA ARG A 344 14.65 -11.43 -20.86
C ARG A 344 13.86 -10.89 -19.65
N SER A 345 12.54 -10.74 -19.78
CA SER A 345 11.68 -10.29 -18.69
C SER A 345 11.69 -11.29 -17.54
N SER A 346 11.60 -12.59 -17.85
CA SER A 346 11.67 -13.67 -16.88
C SER A 346 13.01 -13.68 -16.14
N MET A 347 14.12 -13.52 -16.86
CA MET A 347 15.45 -13.41 -16.26
C MET A 347 15.60 -12.17 -15.37
N ARG A 348 15.06 -11.02 -15.78
CA ARG A 348 15.04 -9.82 -14.93
C ARG A 348 14.23 -10.03 -13.65
N SER A 349 13.09 -10.72 -13.74
CA SER A 349 12.30 -11.10 -12.56
C SER A 349 13.13 -11.97 -11.62
N LEU A 350 13.79 -13.00 -12.14
CA LEU A 350 14.66 -13.86 -11.34
C LEU A 350 15.80 -13.09 -10.68
N CYS A 351 16.42 -12.12 -11.37
CA CYS A 351 17.43 -11.24 -10.76
C CYS A 351 16.85 -10.41 -9.61
N ASN A 352 15.63 -9.90 -9.75
CA ASN A 352 14.95 -9.16 -8.68
C ASN A 352 14.63 -10.09 -7.50
N ASP A 353 14.16 -11.31 -7.76
CA ASP A 353 13.86 -12.30 -6.73
C ASP A 353 15.12 -12.69 -5.95
N VAL A 354 16.26 -12.88 -6.63
CA VAL A 354 17.56 -13.14 -5.99
C VAL A 354 18.01 -11.94 -5.15
N ARG A 355 17.83 -10.71 -5.63
CA ARG A 355 18.16 -9.49 -4.86
C ARG A 355 17.30 -9.37 -3.61
N ALA A 356 15.98 -9.56 -3.75
CA ALA A 356 15.04 -9.55 -2.64
C ALA A 356 15.37 -10.65 -1.62
N ARG A 357 15.78 -11.83 -2.09
CA ARG A 357 16.23 -12.93 -1.22
C ARG A 357 17.51 -12.58 -0.46
N LYS A 358 18.49 -11.96 -1.12
CA LYS A 358 19.70 -11.49 -0.46
C LYS A 358 19.35 -10.52 0.68
N GLN A 359 18.50 -9.53 0.40
CA GLN A 359 18.06 -8.56 1.42
C GLN A 359 17.36 -9.26 2.60
N ALA A 360 16.54 -10.27 2.33
CA ALA A 360 15.91 -11.09 3.36
C ALA A 360 16.93 -11.77 4.28
N VAL A 361 17.96 -12.38 3.69
CA VAL A 361 19.03 -13.06 4.44
C VAL A 361 19.85 -12.04 5.25
N ASP A 362 20.20 -10.91 4.66
CA ASP A 362 20.93 -9.84 5.35
C ASP A 362 20.10 -9.32 6.55
N ALA A 363 18.79 -9.12 6.37
CA ALA A 363 17.88 -8.74 7.44
C ALA A 363 17.80 -9.81 8.54
N ALA A 364 17.75 -11.09 8.18
CA ALA A 364 17.75 -12.18 9.14
C ALA A 364 19.03 -12.19 10.00
N ILE A 365 20.20 -11.99 9.39
CA ILE A 365 21.50 -11.89 10.08
C ILE A 365 21.55 -10.67 11.00
N LEU A 366 21.08 -9.50 10.52
CA LEU A 366 21.03 -8.28 11.32
C LEU A 366 20.14 -8.44 12.57
N ASN A 367 19.07 -9.22 12.46
CA ASN A 367 18.18 -9.56 13.57
C ASN A 367 18.66 -10.78 14.39
N GLY A 368 19.83 -11.34 14.09
CA GLY A 368 20.43 -12.46 14.82
C GLY A 368 19.74 -13.81 14.64
N ILE A 369 18.90 -13.95 13.61
CA ILE A 369 18.14 -15.18 13.33
C ILE A 369 19.06 -16.34 12.96
N ASP A 370 20.20 -16.05 12.33
CA ASP A 370 21.26 -17.00 12.01
C ASP A 370 21.86 -17.69 13.25
N LYS A 371 21.66 -17.10 14.44
CA LYS A 371 22.14 -17.61 15.74
C LYS A 371 21.06 -18.35 16.52
N VAL A 372 19.82 -18.34 16.03
CA VAL A 372 18.69 -19.02 16.67
C VAL A 372 18.60 -20.45 16.14
N ASN A 373 18.40 -21.42 17.03
CA ASN A 373 18.17 -22.80 16.62
C ASN A 373 16.98 -22.89 15.66
N ALA A 374 17.10 -23.72 14.62
CA ALA A 374 16.00 -23.98 13.71
C ALA A 374 14.76 -24.47 14.50
N PRO A 375 13.53 -24.05 14.13
CA PRO A 375 12.34 -24.49 14.82
C PRO A 375 12.20 -26.01 14.70
N GLY A 376 11.91 -26.70 15.81
CA GLY A 376 11.77 -28.16 15.83
C GLY A 376 10.60 -28.70 14.99
N LYS A 377 9.70 -27.82 14.51
CA LYS A 377 8.61 -28.14 13.59
C LYS A 377 8.20 -26.90 12.77
N LEU A 378 7.80 -27.12 11.52
CA LEU A 378 7.22 -26.09 10.67
C LEU A 378 5.84 -25.63 11.18
N PRO A 379 5.43 -24.36 10.94
CA PRO A 379 4.09 -23.90 11.28
C PRO A 379 3.02 -24.67 10.50
N GLN A 380 1.81 -24.71 11.03
CA GLN A 380 0.68 -25.40 10.39
C GLN A 380 0.35 -24.82 9.01
N ASN A 381 0.55 -23.51 8.82
CA ASN A 381 0.47 -22.85 7.53
C ASN A 381 1.84 -22.22 7.22
N ILE A 382 2.56 -22.77 6.25
CA ILE A 382 3.90 -22.27 5.88
C ILE A 382 3.87 -20.93 5.13
N TYR A 383 2.70 -20.53 4.62
CA TYR A 383 2.47 -19.23 3.97
C TYR A 383 2.09 -18.14 4.96
N GLY A 384 1.73 -18.50 6.20
CA GLY A 384 1.33 -17.51 7.19
C GLY A 384 2.51 -16.84 7.87
N THR A 385 2.42 -15.53 8.03
CA THR A 385 3.34 -14.72 8.82
C THR A 385 3.12 -14.98 10.31
N PHE A 386 4.08 -15.64 10.97
CA PHE A 386 3.98 -16.08 12.37
C PHE A 386 5.30 -15.89 13.14
N GLY A 387 5.40 -14.85 13.98
CA GLY A 387 6.57 -14.63 14.83
C GLY A 387 7.88 -14.76 14.04
N TYR A 388 8.86 -15.50 14.57
CA TYR A 388 10.16 -15.65 13.90
C TYR A 388 10.12 -16.33 12.52
N TRP A 389 9.05 -17.05 12.17
CA TRP A 389 8.92 -17.74 10.88
C TRP A 389 9.11 -16.78 9.68
N GLU A 390 8.69 -15.52 9.83
CA GLU A 390 8.77 -14.49 8.80
C GLU A 390 10.19 -13.97 8.54
N PHE A 391 11.06 -14.02 9.56
CA PHE A 391 12.44 -13.57 9.45
C PHE A 391 13.36 -14.63 8.87
N TYR A 392 12.90 -15.88 8.77
CA TYR A 392 13.57 -16.90 7.99
C TYR A 392 13.26 -16.70 6.50
N SER A 393 14.13 -17.21 5.64
CA SER A 393 13.92 -17.28 4.20
C SER A 393 12.86 -18.34 3.83
N THR A 394 11.59 -18.09 4.16
CA THR A 394 10.48 -19.06 4.08
C THR A 394 9.44 -18.68 3.03
N PRO A 395 8.56 -19.62 2.63
CA PRO A 395 7.43 -19.32 1.76
C PRO A 395 6.53 -18.20 2.28
N SER A 396 6.43 -18.00 3.60
CA SER A 396 5.65 -16.89 4.19
C SER A 396 6.11 -15.51 3.72
N ARG A 397 7.36 -15.37 3.26
CA ARG A 397 7.88 -14.12 2.73
C ARG A 397 7.54 -13.93 1.24
N ASP A 398 7.29 -15.03 0.55
CA ASP A 398 6.92 -15.05 -0.88
C ASP A 398 5.40 -15.14 -1.08
N ALA A 399 4.66 -15.21 0.03
CA ALA A 399 3.25 -15.58 0.12
C ALA A 399 2.27 -14.43 0.00
#